data_AF-A0A511UXM1-F1
#
_entry.id   AF-A0A511UXM1-F1
#
_cell.length_a   1.000
_cell.length_b   1.000
_cell.length_c   1.000
_cell.angle_alpha   90.00
_cell.angle_beta   90.00
_cell.angle_gamma   90.00
#
_symmetry.space_group_name_H-M   'P 1'
#
loop_
_entity.id
_entity.type
_entity.pdbx_description
1 polymer ?
#
loop_
_entity_poly.entity_id
_entity_poly.type
_entity_poly.pdbx_seq_one_letter_code
_entity_poly.pdbx_strand_id
1 'polypeptide(L)' 'MILQGAKDMMSPDDIRRTILKEIVHAQFIEFHESGHWMFMEEADKFNHVVREFFGKNN' A
#
# COMPACT_ATOMS: atom_id res chain seq x y z
N MET A 1 4.06 6.52 2.65
CA MET A 1 2.88 5.65 2.49
C MET A 1 3.34 4.26 2.09
N ILE A 2 2.71 3.21 2.61
CA ILE A 2 2.94 1.81 2.27
C ILE A 2 1.61 1.24 1.82
N LEU A 3 1.59 0.67 0.61
CA LEU A 3 0.44 -0.01 0.03
C LEU A 3 0.74 -1.51 0.01
N GLN A 4 -0.21 -2.36 0.39
CA GLN A 4 -0.03 -3.81 0.40
C GLN A 4 -1.32 -4.51 0.00
N GLY A 5 -1.23 -5.47 -0.93
CA GLY A 5 -2.34 -6.35 -1.26
C GLY A 5 -2.50 -7.43 -0.19
N ALA A 6 -3.73 -7.71 0.22
CA ALA A 6 -4.01 -8.73 1.24
C ALA A 6 -3.79 -10.16 0.75
N LYS A 7 -3.75 -10.36 -0.58
CA LYS A 7 -3.52 -11.66 -1.23
C LYS A 7 -2.09 -11.78 -1.78
N ASP A 8 -1.20 -10.88 -1.36
CA ASP A 8 0.18 -10.84 -1.85
C ASP A 8 0.99 -12.01 -1.29
N MET A 9 1.51 -12.84 -2.19
CA MET A 9 2.37 -13.99 -1.85
C MET A 9 3.86 -13.66 -1.98
N MET A 10 4.21 -12.51 -2.55
CA MET A 10 5.59 -12.06 -2.80
C MET A 10 6.15 -11.27 -1.62
N SER A 11 5.34 -10.41 -1.00
CA SER A 11 5.72 -9.69 0.22
C SER A 11 4.78 -10.02 1.38
N PRO A 12 5.15 -11.01 2.22
CA PRO A 12 4.37 -11.39 3.39
C PRO A 12 4.24 -10.28 4.42
N ASP A 13 3.23 -10.43 5.29
CA ASP A 13 2.89 -9.55 6.41
C ASP A 13 4.06 -9.14 7.32
N ASP A 14 5.09 -9.97 7.44
CA ASP A 14 6.26 -9.70 8.28
C ASP A 14 7.15 -8.59 7.71
N ILE A 15 7.20 -8.45 6.38
CA ILE A 15 7.90 -7.35 5.71
C ILE A 15 7.19 -6.03 6.07
N ARG A 16 5.85 -6.00 5.98
CA ARG A 16 5.04 -4.84 6.41
C ARG A 16 5.35 -4.45 7.85
N ARG A 17 5.34 -5.40 8.79
CA ARG A 17 5.60 -5.14 10.21
C ARG A 17 7.00 -4.56 10.44
N THR A 18 7.98 -4.99 9.65
CA THR A 18 9.37 -4.52 9.77
C THR A 18 9.48 -3.08 9.28
N ILE A 19 8.93 -2.77 8.09
CA ILE A 19 9.01 -1.42 7.51
C ILE A 19 8.26 -0.39 8.41
N LEU A 20 7.11 -0.76 8.97
CA LEU A 20 6.34 0.14 9.84
C LEU A 20 7.05 0.49 11.16
N LYS A 21 7.98 -0.35 11.63
CA LYS A 21 8.80 -0.02 12.81
C LYS A 21 9.85 1.04 12.51
N GLU A 22 10.41 1.01 11.31
CA GLU A 22 11.50 1.91 10.90
C GLU A 22 10.99 3.25 10.37
N ILE A 23 9.79 3.28 9.78
CA ILE A 23 9.20 4.49 9.19
C ILE A 23 8.06 5.00 10.08
N VAL A 24 8.42 5.77 11.11
CA VAL A 24 7.51 6.26 12.18
C VAL A 24 6.29 7.02 11.66
N HIS A 25 6.39 7.69 10.51
CA HIS A 25 5.28 8.45 9.90
C HIS A 25 4.67 7.78 8.67
N ALA A 26 4.91 6.49 8.47
CA ALA A 26 4.29 5.75 7.38
C ALA A 26 2.79 5.59 7.61
N GLN A 27 2.00 6.03 6.63
CA GLN A 27 0.61 5.61 6.48
C GLN A 27 0.55 4.26 5.78
N PHE A 28 -0.19 3.30 6.35
CA PHE A 28 -0.42 1.99 5.77
C PHE A 28 -1.83 1.90 5.19
N ILE A 29 -1.95 1.35 3.97
CA ILE A 29 -3.23 1.14 3.30
C ILE A 29 -3.24 -0.26 2.70
N GLU A 30 -4.23 -1.05 3.08
CA GLU A 30 -4.41 -2.42 2.59
C GLU A 30 -5.40 -2.47 1.41
N PHE A 31 -5.05 -3.27 0.41
CA PHE A 31 -5.86 -3.58 -0.76
C PHE A 31 -6.40 -5.00 -0.63
N HIS A 32 -7.59 -5.12 -0.02
CA HIS A 32 -8.19 -6.41 0.35
C HIS A 32 -8.44 -7.35 -0.84
N GLU A 33 -8.63 -6.81 -2.05
CA GLU A 33 -8.93 -7.62 -3.24
C GLU A 33 -7.70 -7.93 -4.09
N SER A 34 -6.58 -7.27 -3.85
CA SER A 34 -5.35 -7.37 -4.65
C SER A 34 -4.29 -8.32 -4.07
N GLY A 35 -3.50 -8.90 -4.95
CA GLY A 35 -2.19 -9.48 -4.68
C GLY A 35 -1.06 -8.45 -4.78
N HIS A 36 0.08 -8.88 -5.33
CA HIS A 36 1.28 -8.04 -5.37
C HIS A 36 1.16 -6.83 -6.31
N TRP A 37 0.28 -6.90 -7.31
CA TRP A 37 0.21 -5.91 -8.38
C TRP A 37 -1.07 -5.07 -8.28
N MET A 38 -1.30 -4.46 -7.12
CA MET A 38 -2.45 -3.57 -6.84
C MET A 38 -2.71 -2.51 -7.91
N PHE A 39 -1.65 -2.00 -8.55
CA PHE A 39 -1.77 -0.99 -9.61
C PHE A 39 -2.41 -1.52 -10.90
N MET A 40 -2.42 -2.85 -11.11
CA MET A 40 -3.15 -3.51 -12.20
C MET A 40 -4.49 -4.08 -11.73
N GLU A 41 -4.52 -4.64 -10.51
CA GLU A 41 -5.67 -5.38 -9.99
C GLU A 41 -6.80 -4.47 -9.47
N GLU A 42 -6.46 -3.36 -8.81
CA GLU A 42 -7.39 -2.34 -8.30
C GLU A 42 -6.93 -0.94 -8.77
N ALA A 43 -6.66 -0.79 -10.08
CA ALA A 43 -6.04 0.40 -10.67
C ALA A 43 -6.71 1.74 -10.29
N ASP A 44 -8.05 1.80 -10.28
CA ASP A 44 -8.78 3.02 -9.94
C ASP A 44 -8.56 3.44 -8.49
N LYS A 45 -8.65 2.48 -7.56
CA LYS A 45 -8.40 2.72 -6.13
C LYS A 45 -6.94 3.07 -5.90
N PHE A 46 -6.01 2.38 -6.55
CA PHE A 46 -4.58 2.69 -6.50
C PHE A 46 -4.31 4.12 -6.93
N ASN A 47 -4.83 4.52 -8.09
CA ASN A 47 -4.67 5.87 -8.63
C ASN A 47 -5.30 6.92 -7.72
N HIS A 48 -6.48 6.65 -7.16
CA HIS A 48 -7.13 7.54 -6.21
C HIS A 48 -6.26 7.77 -4.96
N VAL A 49 -5.82 6.68 -4.30
CA VAL A 49 -4.99 6.72 -3.09
C VAL A 49 -3.66 7.45 -3.33
N VAL A 50 -3.00 7.16 -4.44
CA VAL A 50 -1.72 7.79 -4.79
C VAL A 50 -1.91 9.29 -5.04
N ARG A 51 -2.97 9.69 -5.75
CA ARG A 51 -3.27 11.12 -5.97
C ARG A 51 -3.62 11.83 -4.68
N GLU A 52 -4.38 11.22 -3.78
CA GLU A 52 -4.66 11.79 -2.46
C GLU A 52 -3.37 12.01 -1.66
N PHE A 53 -2.45 11.04 -1.68
CA PHE A 53 -1.19 11.15 -0.97
C PHE A 53 -0.34 12.31 -1.48
N PHE A 54 -0.21 12.48 -2.80
CA PHE A 54 0.54 13.60 -3.37
C PHE A 54 -0.20 14.94 -3.22
N GLY A 55 -1.54 14.94 -3.31
CA GLY A 55 -2.35 16.15 -3.14
C GLY A 55 -2.38 16.69 -1.71
N LYS A 56 -2.21 15.83 -0.69
CA LYS A 56 -2.14 16.23 0.73
C LYS A 56 -0.78 16.85 1.14
N ASN A 57 0.24 16.75 0.29
CA ASN A 57 1.60 17.22 0.57
C ASN A 57 1.99 18.48 -0.23
N ASN A 58 1.01 19.13 -0.89
CA ASN A 58 1.11 20.47 -1.48
C ASN A 58 0.40 21.49 -0.58
#